data_AF-A0A914TQG6-F1
#
_entry.id   AF-A0A914TQG6-F1
#
_cell.length_a   1.000
_cell.length_b   1.000
_cell.length_c   1.000
_cell.angle_alpha   90.00
_cell.angle_beta   90.00
_cell.angle_gamma   90.00
#
_symmetry.space_group_name_H-M   'P 1'
#
loop_
_entity.id
_entity.type
_entity.pdbx_description
1 polymer ?
#
loop_
_entity_poly.entity_id
_entity_poly.type
_entity_poly.pdbx_seq_one_letter_code
_entity_poly.pdbx_strand_id
1 'polypeptide(L)'
;MIIGGFLSTKFGPRFGAFIGCAFMSGGVFLSAFTIKSSLLLFMLTYGIMFGAGQGIAYVIAVSTVINWAPKNVGLFSGLVAGAFGISAAIFTPLQTAFINPENFVANSEGQVLRTQF
;
A
#
# COMPACT_ATOMS: atom_id res chain seq x y z
N MET A 1 -2.30 8.75 -10.40
CA MET A 1 -2.30 8.42 -11.85
C MET A 1 -1.43 9.36 -12.67
N ILE A 2 -1.62 10.70 -12.62
CA ILE A 2 -0.81 11.65 -13.41
C ILE A 2 0.67 11.67 -12.97
N ILE A 3 0.94 11.75 -11.66
CA ILE A 3 2.30 11.86 -11.12
C ILE A 3 3.12 10.59 -11.40
N GLY A 4 2.55 9.41 -11.16
CA GLY A 4 3.24 8.13 -11.41
C GLY A 4 3.56 7.91 -12.89
N GLY A 5 2.63 8.24 -13.79
CA GLY A 5 2.87 8.19 -15.23
C GLY A 5 3.97 9.15 -15.67
N PHE A 6 3.94 10.39 -15.20
CA PHE A 6 4.99 11.38 -15.48
C PHE A 6 6.37 10.92 -14.99
N LEU A 7 6.43 10.42 -13.76
CA LEU A 7 7.68 9.95 -13.14
C LEU A 7 8.26 8.75 -13.89
N SER A 8 7.40 7.82 -14.33
CA SER A 8 7.78 6.67 -15.14
C SER A 8 8.32 7.07 -16.51
N THR A 9 7.69 8.02 -17.19
CA THR A 9 8.13 8.46 -18.53
C THR A 9 9.42 9.27 -18.46
N LYS A 10 9.62 10.07 -17.41
CA LYS A 10 10.79 10.96 -17.28
C LYS A 10 12.03 10.27 -16.71
N PHE A 11 11.88 9.41 -15.70
CA PHE A 11 13.01 8.78 -15.00
C PHE A 11 13.05 7.26 -15.16
N GLY A 12 12.11 6.69 -15.91
CA GLY A 12 11.99 5.27 -16.13
C GLY A 12 11.12 4.56 -15.07
N PRO A 13 10.53 3.41 -15.44
CA PRO A 13 9.58 2.69 -14.59
C PRO A 13 10.23 2.16 -13.29
N ARG A 14 11.48 1.72 -13.34
CA ARG A 14 12.18 1.18 -12.16
C ARG A 14 12.36 2.22 -11.06
N PHE A 15 12.82 3.42 -11.42
CA PHE A 15 13.06 4.49 -10.47
C PHE A 15 11.75 5.05 -9.92
N GLY A 16 10.75 5.24 -10.78
CA GLY A 16 9.43 5.66 -10.33
C GLY A 16 8.77 4.65 -9.39
N ALA A 17 8.90 3.35 -9.66
CA ALA A 17 8.40 2.29 -8.77
C ALA A 17 9.11 2.33 -7.41
N PHE A 18 10.44 2.50 -7.38
CA PHE A 18 11.20 2.62 -6.15
C PHE A 18 10.72 3.81 -5.30
N ILE A 19 10.49 4.98 -5.90
CA ILE A 19 9.96 6.15 -5.20
C ILE A 19 8.57 5.83 -4.62
N GLY A 20 7.67 5.24 -5.41
CA GLY A 20 6.33 4.88 -4.93
C GLY A 20 6.39 3.94 -3.71
N CYS A 21 7.21 2.89 -3.78
CA CYS A 21 7.41 1.95 -2.68
C CYS A 21 8.06 2.63 -1.45
N ALA A 22 9.03 3.52 -1.65
CA ALA A 22 9.66 4.26 -0.56
C ALA A 22 8.65 5.16 0.18
N PHE A 23 7.76 5.83 -0.55
CA PHE A 23 6.68 6.62 0.06
C PHE A 23 5.66 5.75 0.79
N MET A 24 5.32 4.57 0.25
CA MET A 24 4.45 3.62 0.95
C MET A 24 5.08 3.14 2.26
N SER A 25 6.28 2.55 2.19
CA SER A 25 6.97 2.03 3.37
C SER A 25 7.28 3.12 4.39
N GLY A 26 7.73 4.30 3.92
CA GLY A 26 7.94 5.47 4.77
C GLY A 26 6.65 5.96 5.41
N GLY A 27 5.52 5.95 4.67
CA GLY A 27 4.20 6.33 5.18
C GLY A 27 3.73 5.46 6.33
N VAL A 28 3.83 4.15 6.17
CA VAL A 28 3.48 3.16 7.22
C VAL A 28 4.47 3.23 8.39
N PHE A 29 5.77 3.40 8.12
CA PHE A 29 6.76 3.53 9.19
C PHE A 29 6.51 4.78 10.04
N LEU A 30 6.22 5.92 9.40
CA LEU A 30 5.98 7.17 10.09
C LEU A 30 4.64 7.16 10.83
N SER A 31 3.65 6.40 10.33
CA SER A 31 2.35 6.26 10.98
C SER A 31 2.44 5.64 12.37
N ALA A 32 3.42 4.75 12.60
CA ALA A 32 3.68 4.14 13.91
C ALA A 32 4.01 5.17 15.01
N PHE A 33 4.61 6.31 14.64
CA PHE A 33 4.89 7.40 15.56
C PHE A 33 3.72 8.38 15.67
N THR A 34 3.12 8.75 14.54
CA THR A 34 2.07 9.77 14.51
C THR A 34 0.75 9.31 15.11
N ILE A 35 0.47 8.00 15.10
CA ILE A 35 -0.76 7.43 15.69
C ILE A 35 -0.92 7.79 17.18
N LYS A 36 0.19 7.96 17.91
CA LYS A 36 0.19 8.33 19.33
C LYS A 36 0.11 9.84 19.57
N SER A 37 0.44 10.66 18.57
CA SER A 37 0.52 12.12 18.72
C SER A 37 -0.76 12.84 18.31
N SER A 38 -1.29 12.54 17.12
CA SER A 38 -2.48 13.22 16.61
C SER A 38 -3.10 12.45 15.45
N LEU A 39 -4.44 12.40 15.43
CA LEU A 39 -5.20 11.85 14.31
C LEU A 39 -4.87 12.54 12.99
N LEU A 40 -4.66 13.87 13.00
CA LEU A 40 -4.38 14.63 11.78
C LEU A 40 -3.01 14.27 11.20
N LEU A 41 -2.00 14.08 12.06
CA LEU A 41 -0.67 13.63 11.64
C LEU A 41 -0.71 12.20 11.10
N PHE A 42 -1.50 11.30 11.71
CA PHE A 42 -1.72 9.95 11.19
C PHE A 42 -2.39 9.95 9.82
N MET A 43 -3.42 10.79 9.62
CA MET A 43 -4.06 10.93 8.31
C MET A 43 -3.10 11.47 7.25
N LEU A 44 -2.17 12.35 7.61
CA LEU A 44 -1.16 12.86 6.70
C LEU A 44 -0.14 11.77 6.31
N THR A 45 0.36 10.99 7.27
CA THR A 45 1.36 9.95 7.00
C THR A 45 0.73 8.72 6.32
N TYR A 46 -0.29 8.13 6.93
CA TYR A 46 -0.90 6.89 6.44
C TYR A 46 -1.94 7.12 5.34
N GLY A 47 -2.68 8.23 5.39
CA GLY A 47 -3.65 8.55 4.33
C GLY A 47 -2.94 9.11 3.11
N ILE A 48 -2.31 10.28 3.26
CA ILE A 48 -1.75 11.03 2.13
C ILE A 48 -0.43 10.40 1.65
N MET A 49 0.55 10.20 2.53
CA MET A 49 1.89 9.77 2.10
C MET A 49 1.89 8.34 1.55
N PHE A 50 1.29 7.39 2.28
CA PHE A 50 1.12 6.03 1.78
C PHE A 50 0.18 5.96 0.57
N GLY A 51 -0.94 6.70 0.57
CA GLY A 51 -1.86 6.74 -0.57
C GLY A 51 -1.20 7.29 -1.85
N ALA A 52 -0.39 8.33 -1.72
CA ALA A 52 0.38 8.87 -2.84
C ALA A 52 1.42 7.85 -3.37
N GLY A 53 2.15 7.19 -2.47
CA GLY A 53 3.11 6.14 -2.84
C GLY A 53 2.43 4.98 -3.58
N GLN A 54 1.32 4.49 -3.06
CA GLN A 54 0.53 3.41 -3.66
C GLN A 54 0.00 3.81 -5.04
N GLY A 55 -0.48 5.04 -5.18
CA GLY A 55 -0.96 5.58 -6.46
C GLY A 55 0.14 5.75 -7.52
N ILE A 56 1.40 5.90 -7.11
CA ILE A 56 2.56 5.93 -8.02
C ILE A 56 2.96 4.50 -8.39
N ALA A 57 3.22 3.64 -7.40
CA ALA A 57 3.71 2.28 -7.62
C ALA A 57 2.73 1.43 -8.45
N TYR A 58 1.43 1.48 -8.12
CA TYR A 58 0.41 0.70 -8.82
C TYR A 58 0.29 1.08 -10.30
N VAL A 59 0.28 2.39 -10.59
CA VAL A 59 0.19 2.87 -11.98
C VAL A 59 1.38 2.40 -12.79
N ILE A 60 2.59 2.49 -12.24
CA ILE A 60 3.80 2.05 -12.92
C ILE A 60 3.78 0.53 -13.17
N ALA A 61 3.35 -0.27 -12.20
CA ALA A 61 3.22 -1.71 -12.35
C ALA A 61 2.23 -2.06 -13.48
N VAL A 62 1.01 -1.51 -13.44
CA VAL A 62 -0.01 -1.75 -14.46
C VAL A 62 0.49 -1.29 -15.84
N SER A 63 0.99 -0.07 -15.96
CA SER A 63 1.50 0.49 -17.22
C SER A 63 2.65 -0.34 -17.80
N THR A 64 3.52 -0.90 -16.97
CA THR A 64 4.62 -1.75 -17.43
C THR A 64 4.10 -3.06 -18.04
N VAL A 65 3.12 -3.70 -17.40
CA VAL A 65 2.57 -4.98 -17.87
C VAL A 65 1.75 -4.80 -19.16
N ILE A 66 0.92 -3.76 -19.25
CA ILE A 66 0.10 -3.52 -20.45
C ILE A 66 0.98 -3.14 -21.66
N ASN A 67 2.08 -2.41 -21.43
CA ASN A 67 3.05 -2.08 -22.48
C ASN A 67 3.84 -3.32 -22.93
N TRP A 68 4.01 -4.30 -22.04
CA TRP A 68 4.66 -5.57 -22.38
C TRP A 68 3.75 -6.49 -23.22
N ALA A 69 2.43 -6.46 -23.00
CA ALA A 69 1.46 -7.28 -23.75
C ALA A 69 0.32 -6.44 -24.39
N PRO A 70 0.64 -5.62 -25.40
CA PRO A 70 -0.31 -4.64 -25.97
C PRO A 70 -1.50 -5.27 -26.72
N LYS A 71 -1.39 -6.55 -27.12
CA LYS A 71 -2.49 -7.26 -27.79
C LYS A 71 -3.59 -7.71 -26.82
N ASN A 72 -3.27 -7.88 -25.54
CA ASN A 72 -4.13 -8.51 -24.53
C ASN A 72 -4.30 -7.62 -23.29
N VAL A 73 -4.37 -6.30 -23.48
CA VAL A 73 -4.38 -5.30 -22.39
C VAL A 73 -5.42 -5.61 -21.31
N GLY A 74 -6.65 -5.99 -21.69
CA GLY A 74 -7.72 -6.30 -20.75
C GLY A 74 -7.44 -7.53 -19.87
N LEU A 75 -6.85 -8.60 -20.44
CA LEU A 75 -6.51 -9.80 -19.69
C LEU A 75 -5.39 -9.49 -18.68
N PHE A 76 -4.33 -8.83 -19.13
CA PHE A 76 -3.18 -8.54 -18.27
C PHE A 76 -3.48 -7.50 -17.20
N SER A 77 -4.26 -6.46 -17.50
CA SER A 77 -4.69 -5.50 -16.48
C SER A 77 -5.63 -6.16 -15.46
N GLY A 78 -6.52 -7.05 -15.92
CA GLY A 78 -7.38 -7.87 -15.07
C GLY A 78 -6.59 -8.79 -14.15
N LEU A 79 -5.52 -9.44 -14.66
CA LEU A 79 -4.63 -10.26 -13.84
C LEU A 79 -3.90 -9.43 -12.77
N VAL A 80 -3.45 -8.23 -13.09
CA VAL A 80 -2.82 -7.33 -12.10
C VAL A 80 -3.82 -6.93 -11.01
N ALA A 81 -5.05 -6.56 -11.38
CA ALA A 81 -6.10 -6.23 -10.43
C ALA A 81 -6.51 -7.44 -9.56
N GLY A 82 -6.61 -8.62 -10.18
CA GLY A 82 -6.91 -9.87 -9.48
C GLY A 82 -5.80 -10.25 -8.49
N ALA A 83 -4.53 -10.14 -8.90
CA ALA A 83 -3.39 -10.36 -8.02
C ALA A 83 -3.38 -9.39 -6.83
N PHE A 84 -3.75 -8.12 -7.05
CA PHE A 84 -3.90 -7.14 -5.97
C PHE A 84 -4.97 -7.58 -4.97
N GLY A 85 -6.14 -8.05 -5.42
CA GLY A 85 -7.18 -8.59 -4.54
C GLY A 85 -6.73 -9.82 -3.76
N ILE A 86 -6.09 -10.80 -4.42
CA ILE A 86 -5.59 -12.03 -3.77
C ILE A 86 -4.51 -11.70 -2.74
N SER A 87 -3.68 -10.68 -2.99
CA SER A 87 -2.63 -10.27 -2.06
C SER A 87 -3.20 -9.89 -0.69
N ALA A 88 -4.35 -9.22 -0.64
CA ALA A 88 -4.98 -8.86 0.62
C ALA A 88 -5.37 -10.10 1.45
N ALA A 89 -5.89 -11.14 0.79
CA ALA A 89 -6.25 -12.40 1.47
C ALA A 89 -5.03 -13.14 2.04
N ILE A 90 -3.85 -13.02 1.41
CA ILE A 90 -2.61 -13.64 1.87
C ILE A 90 -1.94 -12.80 2.96
N PHE A 91 -1.83 -11.48 2.75
CA PHE A 91 -1.10 -10.59 3.65
C PHE A 91 -1.87 -10.26 4.92
N THR A 92 -3.20 -10.26 4.92
CA THR A 92 -3.99 -9.99 6.14
C THR A 92 -3.69 -10.99 7.26
N PRO A 93 -3.81 -12.32 7.09
CA PRO A 93 -3.49 -13.27 8.15
C PRO A 93 -2.01 -13.24 8.53
N LEU A 94 -1.12 -12.96 7.58
CA LEU A 94 0.31 -12.81 7.86
C LEU A 94 0.58 -11.60 8.77
N GLN A 95 -0.01 -10.44 8.47
CA GLN A 95 0.10 -9.24 9.29
C GLN A 95 -0.49 -9.45 10.68
N THR A 96 -1.66 -10.10 10.77
CA THR A 96 -2.25 -10.48 12.06
C THR A 96 -1.32 -11.39 12.85
N ALA A 97 -0.71 -12.41 12.23
CA ALA A 97 0.21 -13.31 12.92
C ALA A 97 1.43 -12.58 13.52
N PHE A 98 1.93 -11.53 12.88
CA PHE A 98 3.06 -10.74 13.39
C PHE A 98 2.65 -9.67 14.41
N ILE A 99 1.52 -8.98 14.19
CA ILE A 99 1.12 -7.80 14.96
C ILE A 99 0.17 -8.16 16.11
N ASN A 100 -0.72 -9.13 15.87
CA ASN A 100 -1.77 -9.58 16.80
C ASN A 100 -1.91 -11.11 16.76
N PRO A 101 -0.89 -11.86 17.22
CA PRO A 101 -0.83 -13.32 17.10
C PRO A 101 -1.99 -14.04 17.79
N GLU A 102 -2.53 -13.46 18.85
CA GLU A 102 -3.68 -13.99 19.60
C GLU A 102 -5.03 -13.55 19.01
N ASN A 103 -5.01 -12.80 17.90
CA ASN A 103 -6.16 -12.30 17.16
C ASN A 103 -7.22 -11.63 18.05
N PHE A 104 -6.76 -10.79 18.99
CA PHE A 104 -7.64 -10.00 19.84
C PHE A 104 -8.56 -9.11 19.00
N VAL A 105 -9.85 -9.10 19.34
CA VAL A 105 -10.85 -8.26 18.69
C VAL A 105 -10.68 -6.83 19.18
N ALA A 106 -10.61 -5.86 18.26
CA ALA A 106 -10.57 -4.45 18.62
C ALA A 106 -11.87 -4.05 19.32
N ASN A 107 -11.78 -3.33 20.45
CA ASN A 107 -12.96 -2.80 21.12
C ASN A 107 -13.55 -1.60 20.34
N SER A 108 -14.70 -1.08 20.78
CA SER A 108 -15.40 0.08 20.19
C SER A 108 -14.56 1.37 20.18
N GLU A 109 -13.45 1.40 20.91
CA GLU A 109 -12.50 2.51 21.01
C GLU A 109 -11.23 2.29 20.16
N GLY A 110 -11.14 1.16 19.44
CA GLY A 110 -9.99 0.82 18.59
C GLY A 110 -8.77 0.31 19.35
N GLN A 111 -8.88 0.02 20.65
CA GLN A 111 -7.82 -0.54 21.47
C GLN A 111 -7.86 -2.07 21.44
N VAL A 112 -6.69 -2.67 21.24
CA VAL A 112 -6.48 -4.11 21.35
C VAL A 112 -6.21 -4.40 22.82
N LEU A 113 -7.23 -4.85 23.56
CA LEU A 113 -7.10 -5.14 24.98
C LEU A 113 -6.22 -6.39 25.15
N ARG A 114 -4.97 -6.24 25.56
CA ARG A 114 -4.28 -7.31 26.31
C ARG A 114 -5.12 -7.50 27.57
N THR A 115 -5.83 -8.60 27.68
CA THR A 115 -6.44 -9.03 28.94
C THR A 115 -5.34 -9.08 29.99
N GLN A 116 -5.28 -8.04 30.82
CA GLN A 116 -4.51 -8.03 32.07
C GLN A 116 -5.29 -8.93 33.04
N PHE A 117 -4.70 -10.05 33.41
CA PHE A 117 -4.89 -10.62 34.73
C PHE A 117 -3.74 -10.12 35.61
#